data_AF-A0A7W7RCX5-F1
#
_entry.id   AF-A0A7W7RCX5-F1
#
_cell.length_a   1.000
_cell.length_b   1.000
_cell.length_c   1.000
_cell.angle_alpha   90.00
_cell.angle_beta   90.00
_cell.angle_gamma   90.00
#
_symmetry.space_group_name_H-M   'P 1'
#
loop_
_entity.id
_entity.type
_entity.pdbx_description
1 polymer ?
#
loop_
_entity_poly.entity_id
_entity_poly.type
_entity_poly.pdbx_seq_one_letter_code
_entity_poly.pdbx_strand_id
1 'polypeptide(L)'
;MVLTALFTVPGAQVIMPAPAAADEDLETLKDKAEKAKDDLEEATDEYTKREEKLEDAQDELVDTLHELQETELELTEMREPLSQLASTLYQQPDGGTLALMTSGTLDQDLQVESHVVKLSDDKEALLEEAAELREKQTDLTSEAQDLQAETQLEKVELEDDLADLRDQSKESTDELTKELEDRGMDIDAYMAGVECDPSAAEAGTGAPNGLLPKESLCELHEGGELLRADAAVDFLKLNEAYADHFGTQMCVTSSYRDLPNQHRVYAEQPPGNAAVPGTSNHGYGLAIDLCGGVENFRSEQFNWLEANGGEYGWHHPDWAKSSPFEPWHWEYKDAQQ
;
A
#
# COMPACT_ATOMS: atom_id res chain seq x y z
N MET A 1 43.72 49.42 54.23
CA MET A 1 43.27 49.60 52.84
C MET A 1 43.97 48.55 52.00
N VAL A 2 43.35 47.37 51.88
CA VAL A 2 43.88 46.22 51.12
C VAL A 2 42.74 45.82 50.18
N LEU A 3 42.96 46.04 48.88
CA LEU A 3 42.04 45.67 47.81
C LEU A 3 42.21 44.17 47.53
N THR A 4 41.15 43.39 47.67
CA THR A 4 41.08 41.98 47.27
C THR A 4 40.36 41.93 45.92
N ALA A 5 41.07 41.48 44.87
CA ALA A 5 40.50 41.29 43.54
C ALA A 5 39.77 39.93 43.49
N LEU A 6 38.48 39.95 43.15
CA LEU A 6 37.73 38.75 42.77
C LEU A 6 38.08 38.39 41.32
N PHE A 7 38.57 37.17 41.11
CA PHE A 7 38.54 36.51 39.80
C PHE A 7 37.31 35.59 39.78
N THR A 8 36.33 35.94 38.94
CA THR A 8 35.21 35.08 38.55
C THR A 8 35.66 34.17 37.41
N VAL A 9 35.64 32.86 37.62
CA VAL A 9 35.79 31.86 36.56
C VAL A 9 34.38 31.55 36.01
N PRO A 10 34.11 31.70 34.70
CA PRO A 10 32.83 31.29 34.12
C PRO A 10 32.77 29.76 34.00
N GLY A 11 31.57 29.23 34.22
CA GLY A 11 31.29 27.81 34.43
C GLY A 11 31.62 26.91 33.25
N ALA A 12 32.04 25.69 33.58
CA ALA A 12 31.98 24.54 32.70
C ALA A 12 30.51 24.13 32.56
N GLN A 13 29.91 24.38 31.41
CA GLN A 13 28.69 23.70 31.01
C GLN A 13 29.08 22.29 30.56
N VAL A 14 28.61 21.30 31.30
CA VAL A 14 28.66 19.90 30.90
C VAL A 14 27.56 19.73 29.86
N ILE A 15 27.95 19.57 28.60
CA ILE A 15 27.04 19.14 27.53
C ILE A 15 26.77 17.66 27.81
N MET A 16 25.52 17.34 28.17
CA MET A 16 25.06 15.96 28.22
C MET A 16 24.77 15.49 26.79
N PRO A 17 25.03 14.21 26.46
CA PRO A 17 24.67 13.67 25.16
C PRO A 17 23.15 13.44 25.13
N ALA A 18 22.49 13.95 24.10
CA ALA A 18 21.16 13.48 23.73
C ALA A 18 21.15 13.17 22.22
N PRO A 19 21.45 11.92 21.84
CA PRO A 19 21.08 11.42 20.51
C PRO A 19 19.98 10.34 20.58
N ALA A 20 19.95 9.49 21.61
CA ALA A 20 19.13 8.27 21.60
C ALA A 20 17.60 8.47 21.67
N ALA A 21 17.12 9.62 22.16
CA ALA A 21 15.67 9.84 22.31
C ALA A 21 15.02 10.48 21.07
N ALA A 22 15.81 11.11 20.19
CA ALA A 22 15.30 11.70 18.95
C ALA A 22 15.24 10.66 17.82
N ASP A 23 16.20 9.74 17.77
CA ASP A 23 16.20 8.56 16.89
C ASP A 23 14.98 7.65 17.14
N GLU A 24 14.64 7.41 18.42
CA GLU A 24 13.47 6.59 18.78
C GLU A 24 12.14 7.21 18.30
N ASP A 25 12.03 8.55 18.24
CA ASP A 25 10.80 9.22 17.78
C ASP A 25 10.65 9.17 16.25
N LEU A 26 11.72 9.22 15.44
CA LEU A 26 11.59 9.16 13.98
C LEU A 26 11.32 7.74 13.47
N GLU A 27 12.08 6.74 13.95
CA GLU A 27 11.84 5.34 13.58
C GLU A 27 10.43 4.89 14.01
N THR A 28 9.92 5.35 15.15
CA THR A 28 8.54 5.03 15.56
C THR A 28 7.48 5.68 14.68
N LEU A 29 7.69 6.93 14.23
CA LEU A 29 6.80 7.59 13.27
C LEU A 29 6.82 6.90 11.91
N LYS A 30 8.00 6.45 11.46
CA LYS A 30 8.17 5.67 10.24
C LYS A 30 7.45 4.33 10.31
N ASP A 31 7.66 3.55 11.37
CA ASP A 31 6.97 2.28 11.61
C ASP A 31 5.44 2.47 11.62
N LYS A 32 4.97 3.57 12.22
CA LYS A 32 3.54 3.92 12.25
C LYS A 32 3.00 4.22 10.86
N ALA A 33 3.73 5.01 10.06
CA ALA A 33 3.33 5.35 8.70
C ALA A 33 3.35 4.14 7.76
N GLU A 34 4.37 3.29 7.86
CA GLU A 34 4.48 2.05 7.09
C GLU A 34 3.34 1.09 7.43
N LYS A 35 3.04 0.92 8.72
CA LYS A 35 1.91 0.11 9.14
C LYS A 35 0.58 0.66 8.64
N ALA A 36 0.34 1.97 8.74
CA ALA A 36 -0.91 2.57 8.27
C ALA A 36 -1.06 2.45 6.74
N LYS A 37 0.05 2.47 5.99
CA LYS A 37 0.09 2.19 4.56
C LYS A 37 -0.28 0.73 4.27
N ASP A 38 0.33 -0.23 4.99
CA ASP A 38 0.04 -1.66 4.82
C ASP A 38 -1.43 -1.99 5.18
N ASP A 39 -1.94 -1.47 6.30
CA ASP A 39 -3.33 -1.65 6.73
C ASP A 39 -4.31 -1.07 5.69
N LEU A 40 -4.00 0.09 5.09
CA LEU A 40 -4.80 0.70 4.03
C LEU A 40 -4.74 -0.10 2.72
N GLU A 41 -3.59 -0.67 2.36
CA GLU A 41 -3.43 -1.52 1.19
C GLU A 41 -4.26 -2.81 1.34
N GLU A 42 -4.17 -3.49 2.48
CA GLU A 42 -4.97 -4.68 2.78
C GLU A 42 -6.47 -4.37 2.73
N ALA A 43 -6.91 -3.27 3.34
CA ALA A 43 -8.31 -2.86 3.31
C ALA A 43 -8.79 -2.47 1.91
N THR A 44 -7.93 -1.85 1.09
CA THR A 44 -8.26 -1.51 -0.31
C THR A 44 -8.43 -2.78 -1.16
N ASP A 45 -7.59 -3.79 -0.93
CA ASP A 45 -7.71 -5.09 -1.57
C ASP A 45 -8.99 -5.83 -1.15
N GLU A 46 -9.33 -5.81 0.14
CA GLU A 46 -10.60 -6.35 0.63
C GLU A 46 -11.80 -5.60 0.05
N TYR A 47 -11.75 -4.27 0.03
CA TYR A 47 -12.77 -3.42 -0.56
C TYR A 47 -13.04 -3.81 -2.01
N THR A 48 -11.97 -3.95 -2.81
CA THR A 48 -12.09 -4.32 -4.25
C THR A 48 -12.76 -5.68 -4.43
N LYS A 49 -12.41 -6.68 -3.61
CA LYS A 49 -13.03 -8.02 -3.65
C LYS A 49 -14.50 -7.98 -3.25
N ARG A 50 -14.87 -7.13 -2.30
CA ARG A 50 -16.26 -6.99 -1.86
C ARG A 50 -17.08 -6.18 -2.86
N GLU A 51 -16.49 -5.18 -3.52
CA GLU A 51 -17.11 -4.45 -4.63
C GLU A 51 -17.51 -5.41 -5.77
N GLU A 52 -16.63 -6.34 -6.14
CA GLU A 52 -16.94 -7.39 -7.13
C GLU A 52 -18.13 -8.26 -6.71
N LYS A 53 -18.19 -8.70 -5.44
CA LYS A 53 -19.35 -9.44 -4.92
C LYS A 53 -20.64 -8.61 -4.91
N LEU A 54 -20.52 -7.31 -4.66
CA LEU A 54 -21.62 -6.36 -4.67
C LEU A 54 -22.18 -6.16 -6.09
N GLU A 55 -21.31 -6.22 -7.11
CA GLU A 55 -21.69 -6.24 -8.52
C GLU A 55 -22.41 -7.55 -8.86
N ASP A 56 -21.83 -8.70 -8.48
CA ASP A 56 -22.46 -10.02 -8.66
C ASP A 56 -23.86 -10.10 -8.02
N ALA A 57 -24.02 -9.59 -6.79
CA ALA A 57 -25.31 -9.56 -6.09
C ALA A 57 -26.33 -8.62 -6.74
N GLN A 58 -25.87 -7.53 -7.38
CA GLN A 58 -26.74 -6.65 -8.16
C GLN A 58 -27.21 -7.31 -9.45
N ASP A 59 -26.32 -8.04 -10.13
CA ASP A 59 -26.68 -8.81 -11.32
C ASP A 59 -27.67 -9.92 -10.97
N GLU A 60 -27.45 -10.64 -9.86
CA GLU A 60 -28.39 -11.64 -9.33
C GLU A 60 -29.75 -11.01 -9.01
N LEU A 61 -29.78 -9.83 -8.37
CA LEU A 61 -31.02 -9.10 -8.12
C LEU A 61 -31.77 -8.75 -9.41
N VAL A 62 -31.05 -8.33 -10.45
CA VAL A 62 -31.65 -8.02 -11.76
C VAL A 62 -32.27 -9.28 -12.38
N ASP A 63 -31.57 -10.41 -12.32
CA ASP A 63 -32.06 -11.70 -12.82
C ASP A 63 -33.28 -12.19 -12.02
N THR A 64 -33.25 -12.14 -10.68
CA THR A 64 -34.39 -12.47 -9.80
C THR A 64 -35.61 -11.61 -10.12
N LEU A 65 -35.42 -10.30 -10.34
CA LEU A 65 -36.51 -9.40 -10.71
C LEU A 65 -37.10 -9.73 -12.10
N HIS A 66 -36.27 -10.16 -13.04
CA HIS A 66 -36.71 -10.61 -14.35
C HIS A 66 -37.53 -11.91 -14.25
N GLU A 67 -37.05 -12.91 -13.50
CA GLU A 67 -37.80 -14.14 -13.23
C GLU A 67 -39.11 -13.89 -12.50
N LEU A 68 -39.13 -12.92 -11.58
CA LEU A 68 -40.35 -12.53 -10.87
C LEU A 68 -41.37 -11.94 -11.86
N GLN A 69 -40.90 -11.07 -12.77
CA GLN A 69 -41.75 -10.50 -13.81
C GLN A 69 -42.33 -11.57 -14.74
N GLU A 70 -41.54 -12.57 -15.15
CA GLU A 70 -42.02 -13.70 -15.95
C GLU A 70 -43.07 -14.53 -15.19
N THR A 71 -42.80 -14.86 -13.93
CA THR A 71 -43.72 -15.60 -13.06
C THR A 71 -45.05 -14.86 -12.88
N GLU A 72 -45.02 -13.54 -12.73
CA GLU A 72 -46.22 -12.70 -12.64
C GLU A 72 -47.03 -12.67 -13.94
N LEU A 73 -46.36 -12.72 -15.10
CA LEU A 73 -47.02 -12.84 -16.40
C LEU A 73 -47.74 -14.18 -16.53
N GLU A 74 -47.11 -15.29 -16.17
CA GLU A 74 -47.72 -16.63 -16.21
C GLU A 74 -48.91 -16.74 -15.25
N LEU A 75 -48.79 -16.22 -14.03
CA LEU A 75 -49.92 -16.11 -13.08
C LEU A 75 -51.08 -15.27 -13.64
N THR A 76 -50.77 -14.23 -14.42
CA THR A 76 -51.77 -13.39 -15.08
C THR A 76 -52.48 -14.15 -16.20
N GLU A 77 -51.77 -14.95 -16.98
CA GLU A 77 -52.35 -15.79 -18.04
C GLU A 77 -53.26 -16.89 -17.48
N MET A 78 -52.88 -17.51 -16.36
CA MET A 78 -53.70 -18.53 -15.67
C MET A 78 -54.98 -17.97 -15.04
N ARG A 79 -55.09 -16.64 -14.87
CA ARG A 79 -56.21 -15.99 -14.19
C ARG A 79 -57.55 -16.28 -14.85
N GLU A 80 -57.59 -16.35 -16.18
CA GLU A 80 -58.80 -16.63 -16.95
C GLU A 80 -59.21 -18.12 -16.85
N PRO A 81 -58.34 -19.11 -17.10
CA PRO A 81 -58.61 -20.52 -16.82
C PRO A 81 -59.07 -20.80 -15.38
N LEU A 82 -58.40 -20.21 -14.38
CA LEU A 82 -58.76 -20.38 -12.97
C LEU A 82 -60.13 -19.79 -12.64
N SER A 83 -60.48 -18.63 -13.22
CA SER A 83 -61.81 -18.02 -13.10
C SER A 83 -62.90 -18.90 -13.72
N GLN A 84 -62.63 -19.46 -14.91
CA GLN A 84 -63.55 -20.40 -15.57
C GLN A 84 -63.75 -21.68 -14.77
N LEU A 85 -62.66 -22.22 -14.19
CA LEU A 85 -62.69 -23.36 -13.29
C LEU A 85 -63.54 -23.07 -12.05
N ALA A 86 -63.29 -21.96 -11.37
CA ALA A 86 -64.04 -21.53 -10.19
C ALA A 86 -65.54 -21.35 -10.49
N SER A 87 -65.88 -20.72 -11.62
CA SER A 87 -67.27 -20.57 -12.07
C SER A 87 -67.94 -21.93 -12.33
N THR A 88 -67.21 -22.89 -12.93
CA THR A 88 -67.73 -24.23 -13.23
C THR A 88 -68.01 -25.03 -11.96
N LEU A 89 -67.09 -25.01 -11.00
CA LEU A 89 -67.27 -25.62 -9.69
C LEU A 89 -68.45 -25.02 -8.93
N TYR A 90 -68.64 -23.70 -9.01
CA TYR A 90 -69.75 -22.99 -8.35
C TYR A 90 -71.12 -23.30 -8.99
N GLN A 91 -71.16 -23.54 -10.30
CA GLN A 91 -72.41 -23.82 -11.04
C GLN A 91 -72.86 -25.29 -10.95
N GLN A 92 -71.99 -26.22 -10.56
CA GLN A 92 -72.33 -27.65 -10.44
C GLN A 92 -71.92 -28.25 -9.09
N PRO A 93 -72.65 -27.98 -7.99
CA PRO A 93 -72.29 -28.52 -6.68
C PRO A 93 -72.52 -30.04 -6.54
N ASP A 94 -73.54 -30.60 -7.19
CA ASP A 94 -73.99 -31.99 -6.96
C ASP A 94 -74.57 -32.70 -8.22
N GLY A 95 -74.44 -32.12 -9.42
CA GLY A 95 -75.22 -32.55 -10.59
C GLY A 95 -74.55 -33.48 -11.61
N GLY A 96 -73.23 -33.62 -11.58
CA GLY A 96 -72.47 -34.22 -12.69
C GLY A 96 -72.59 -35.74 -12.83
N THR A 97 -72.69 -36.45 -11.72
CA THR A 97 -72.69 -37.93 -11.70
C THR A 97 -74.09 -38.52 -11.94
N LEU A 98 -75.16 -37.81 -11.56
CA LEU A 98 -76.53 -38.31 -11.66
C LEU A 98 -77.08 -38.23 -13.10
N ALA A 99 -76.59 -37.30 -13.92
CA ALA A 99 -76.98 -37.19 -15.33
C ALA A 99 -76.31 -38.27 -16.21
N LEU A 100 -75.12 -38.73 -15.82
CA LEU A 100 -74.30 -39.71 -16.55
C LEU A 100 -74.91 -41.11 -16.58
N MET A 101 -75.68 -41.50 -15.55
CA MET A 101 -76.23 -42.87 -15.42
C MET A 101 -77.42 -43.17 -16.34
N THR A 102 -77.79 -42.27 -17.25
CA THR A 102 -78.99 -42.42 -18.10
C THR A 102 -78.71 -42.83 -19.55
N SER A 103 -77.45 -42.97 -19.97
CA SER A 103 -77.05 -43.20 -21.36
C SER A 103 -76.76 -44.66 -21.74
N GLY A 104 -77.60 -45.61 -21.33
CA GLY A 104 -77.98 -46.82 -22.10
C GLY A 104 -76.97 -47.83 -22.69
N THR A 105 -75.65 -47.59 -22.77
CA THR A 105 -74.64 -48.54 -23.29
C THR A 105 -73.30 -48.42 -22.56
N LEU A 106 -72.72 -49.56 -22.18
CA LEU A 106 -71.50 -49.66 -21.37
C LEU A 106 -70.28 -48.94 -22.01
N ASP A 107 -70.14 -48.98 -23.34
CA ASP A 107 -69.05 -48.30 -24.06
C ASP A 107 -69.17 -46.77 -24.05
N GLN A 108 -70.40 -46.21 -24.06
CA GLN A 108 -70.60 -44.76 -23.93
C GLN A 108 -70.31 -44.29 -22.52
N ASP A 109 -70.75 -45.04 -21.52
CA ASP A 109 -70.53 -44.68 -20.12
C ASP A 109 -69.01 -44.66 -19.78
N LEU A 110 -68.22 -45.60 -20.32
CA LEU A 110 -66.76 -45.63 -20.18
C LEU A 110 -66.05 -44.44 -20.87
N GLN A 111 -66.50 -44.02 -22.05
CA GLN A 111 -65.94 -42.85 -22.73
C GLN A 111 -66.21 -41.57 -21.94
N VAL A 112 -67.43 -41.42 -21.43
CA VAL A 112 -67.80 -40.26 -20.63
C VAL A 112 -67.05 -40.26 -19.30
N GLU A 113 -66.93 -41.40 -18.62
CA GLU A 113 -66.13 -41.54 -17.40
C GLU A 113 -64.65 -41.16 -17.64
N SER A 114 -64.04 -41.64 -18.74
CA SER A 114 -62.67 -41.26 -19.11
C SER A 114 -62.52 -39.75 -19.36
N HIS A 115 -63.57 -39.10 -19.88
CA HIS A 115 -63.56 -37.67 -20.16
C HIS A 115 -63.72 -36.84 -18.88
N VAL A 116 -64.53 -37.31 -17.94
CA VAL A 116 -64.67 -36.68 -16.61
C VAL A 116 -63.38 -36.83 -15.79
N VAL A 117 -62.76 -38.01 -15.82
CA VAL A 117 -61.46 -38.24 -15.17
C VAL A 117 -60.41 -37.30 -15.75
N LYS A 118 -60.26 -37.28 -17.09
CA LYS A 118 -59.31 -36.38 -17.75
C LYS A 118 -59.55 -34.91 -17.41
N LEU A 119 -60.81 -34.47 -17.36
CA LEU A 119 -61.15 -33.11 -17.01
C LEU A 119 -60.84 -32.80 -15.53
N SER A 120 -60.92 -33.78 -14.64
CA SER A 120 -60.51 -33.64 -13.25
C SER A 120 -58.99 -33.52 -13.16
N ASP A 121 -58.26 -34.39 -13.85
CA ASP A 121 -56.80 -34.39 -13.91
C ASP A 121 -56.28 -33.05 -14.46
N ASP A 122 -56.86 -32.55 -15.55
CA ASP A 122 -56.49 -31.26 -16.17
C ASP A 122 -56.74 -30.07 -15.21
N LYS A 123 -57.76 -30.15 -14.33
CA LYS A 123 -58.06 -29.11 -13.33
C LYS A 123 -57.12 -29.16 -12.14
N GLU A 124 -56.78 -30.36 -11.70
CA GLU A 124 -55.84 -30.56 -10.59
C GLU A 124 -54.45 -30.08 -11.01
N ALA A 125 -54.02 -30.39 -12.23
CA ALA A 125 -52.79 -29.86 -12.82
C ALA A 125 -52.76 -28.32 -12.89
N LEU A 126 -53.86 -27.67 -13.31
CA LEU A 126 -53.95 -26.19 -13.34
C LEU A 126 -53.86 -25.55 -11.95
N LEU A 127 -54.40 -26.20 -10.92
CA LEU A 127 -54.32 -25.70 -9.54
C LEU A 127 -52.93 -25.91 -8.95
N GLU A 128 -52.27 -27.02 -9.29
CA GLU A 128 -50.90 -27.32 -8.90
C GLU A 128 -49.93 -26.31 -9.52
N GLU A 129 -49.99 -26.10 -10.84
CA GLU A 129 -49.18 -25.09 -11.55
C GLU A 129 -49.38 -23.68 -10.97
N ALA A 130 -50.62 -23.30 -10.66
CA ALA A 130 -50.93 -22.01 -10.03
C ALA A 130 -50.40 -21.89 -8.60
N ALA A 131 -50.33 -22.98 -7.86
CA ALA A 131 -49.75 -23.01 -6.52
C ALA A 131 -48.22 -22.89 -6.58
N GLU A 132 -47.58 -23.65 -7.47
CA GLU A 132 -46.13 -23.61 -7.71
C GLU A 132 -45.67 -22.21 -8.13
N LEU A 133 -46.37 -21.57 -9.09
CA LEU A 133 -46.02 -20.21 -9.52
C LEU A 133 -46.22 -19.17 -8.43
N ARG A 134 -47.19 -19.36 -7.52
CA ARG A 134 -47.36 -18.48 -6.35
C ARG A 134 -46.29 -18.68 -5.29
N GLU A 135 -45.84 -19.91 -5.08
CA GLU A 135 -44.70 -20.22 -4.21
C GLU A 135 -43.44 -19.56 -4.78
N LYS A 136 -43.16 -19.79 -6.08
CA LYS A 136 -42.05 -19.15 -6.80
C LYS A 136 -42.09 -17.62 -6.71
N GLN A 137 -43.25 -17.00 -6.89
CA GLN A 137 -43.41 -15.54 -6.74
C GLN A 137 -43.01 -15.07 -5.33
N THR A 138 -43.42 -15.81 -4.30
CA THR A 138 -43.14 -15.46 -2.90
C THR A 138 -41.65 -15.59 -2.60
N ASP A 139 -41.02 -16.67 -3.07
CA ASP A 139 -39.59 -16.93 -2.89
C ASP A 139 -38.74 -15.87 -3.58
N LEU A 140 -38.99 -15.61 -4.87
CA LEU A 140 -38.27 -14.56 -5.63
C LEU A 140 -38.45 -13.17 -5.02
N THR A 141 -39.62 -12.87 -4.46
CA THR A 141 -39.84 -11.58 -3.76
C THR A 141 -39.01 -11.50 -2.48
N SER A 142 -38.89 -12.60 -1.73
CA SER A 142 -38.06 -12.65 -0.53
C SER A 142 -36.58 -12.50 -0.89
N GLU A 143 -36.13 -13.25 -1.89
CA GLU A 143 -34.75 -13.22 -2.39
C GLU A 143 -34.36 -11.82 -2.89
N ALA A 144 -35.22 -11.16 -3.67
CA ALA A 144 -34.97 -9.79 -4.12
C ALA A 144 -34.86 -8.79 -2.95
N GLN A 145 -35.66 -8.97 -1.89
CA GLN A 145 -35.60 -8.12 -0.69
C GLN A 145 -34.31 -8.35 0.10
N ASP A 146 -33.90 -9.61 0.24
CA ASP A 146 -32.69 -10.00 0.96
C ASP A 146 -31.44 -9.47 0.23
N LEU A 147 -31.34 -9.70 -1.08
CA LEU A 147 -30.26 -9.17 -1.94
C LEU A 147 -30.18 -7.64 -1.86
N GLN A 148 -31.31 -6.95 -1.95
CA GLN A 148 -31.34 -5.49 -1.87
C GLN A 148 -30.87 -4.99 -0.49
N ALA A 149 -31.26 -5.65 0.60
CA ALA A 149 -30.86 -5.26 1.96
C ALA A 149 -29.37 -5.50 2.21
N GLU A 150 -28.84 -6.66 1.81
CA GLU A 150 -27.43 -7.02 1.95
C GLU A 150 -26.52 -6.05 1.18
N THR A 151 -26.88 -5.76 -0.07
CA THR A 151 -26.10 -4.87 -0.95
C THR A 151 -26.03 -3.44 -0.40
N GLN A 152 -27.13 -2.92 0.17
CA GLN A 152 -27.13 -1.56 0.74
C GLN A 152 -26.32 -1.45 2.02
N LEU A 153 -26.37 -2.48 2.88
CA LEU A 153 -25.63 -2.48 4.14
C LEU A 153 -24.12 -2.59 3.88
N GLU A 154 -23.70 -3.56 3.07
CA GLU A 154 -22.29 -3.82 2.79
C GLU A 154 -21.63 -2.59 2.14
N LYS A 155 -22.33 -1.89 1.24
CA LYS A 155 -21.82 -0.66 0.62
C LYS A 155 -21.51 0.45 1.63
N VAL A 156 -22.35 0.62 2.64
CA VAL A 156 -22.16 1.68 3.66
C VAL A 156 -21.01 1.34 4.59
N GLU A 157 -20.93 0.08 5.04
CA GLU A 157 -19.82 -0.39 5.91
C GLU A 157 -18.46 -0.27 5.20
N LEU A 158 -18.41 -0.63 3.92
CA LEU A 158 -17.21 -0.52 3.08
C LEU A 158 -16.71 0.92 2.90
N GLU A 159 -17.61 1.88 2.70
CA GLU A 159 -17.24 3.28 2.50
C GLU A 159 -16.68 3.91 3.79
N ASP A 160 -17.20 3.52 4.97
CA ASP A 160 -16.81 4.06 6.27
C ASP A 160 -15.43 3.53 6.71
N ASP A 161 -15.21 2.21 6.66
CA ASP A 161 -13.95 1.57 7.07
C ASP A 161 -12.74 2.09 6.26
N LEU A 162 -12.93 2.27 4.94
CA LEU A 162 -11.89 2.77 4.06
C LEU A 162 -11.60 4.26 4.28
N ALA A 163 -12.61 5.05 4.67
CA ALA A 163 -12.43 6.47 4.97
C ALA A 163 -11.57 6.66 6.22
N ASP A 164 -11.88 5.92 7.29
CA ASP A 164 -11.12 5.98 8.55
C ASP A 164 -9.64 5.58 8.36
N LEU A 165 -9.38 4.52 7.59
CA LEU A 165 -8.01 4.09 7.28
C LEU A 165 -7.24 5.09 6.41
N ARG A 166 -7.92 5.74 5.45
CA ARG A 166 -7.33 6.83 4.67
C ARG A 166 -6.94 8.02 5.53
N ASP A 167 -7.81 8.38 6.48
CA ASP A 167 -7.53 9.48 7.42
C ASP A 167 -6.37 9.13 8.35
N GLN A 168 -6.29 7.90 8.86
CA GLN A 168 -5.17 7.43 9.67
C GLN A 168 -3.85 7.43 8.89
N SER A 169 -3.84 6.88 7.68
CA SER A 169 -2.67 6.87 6.79
C SER A 169 -2.18 8.28 6.49
N LYS A 170 -3.11 9.21 6.25
CA LYS A 170 -2.79 10.62 6.05
C LYS A 170 -2.20 11.25 7.31
N GLU A 171 -2.83 11.08 8.47
CA GLU A 171 -2.36 11.65 9.73
C GLU A 171 -0.95 11.16 10.09
N SER A 172 -0.68 9.86 9.96
CA SER A 172 0.65 9.31 10.21
C SER A 172 1.70 9.86 9.23
N THR A 173 1.32 10.04 7.97
CA THR A 173 2.21 10.62 6.95
C THR A 173 2.49 12.10 7.26
N ASP A 174 1.46 12.87 7.58
CA ASP A 174 1.58 14.30 7.93
C ASP A 174 2.46 14.50 9.19
N GLU A 175 2.32 13.63 10.19
CA GLU A 175 3.19 13.64 11.38
C GLU A 175 4.66 13.35 11.04
N LEU A 176 4.92 12.32 10.24
CA LEU A 176 6.27 11.98 9.80
C LEU A 176 6.90 13.09 8.96
N THR A 177 6.16 13.59 7.96
CA THR A 177 6.56 14.72 7.11
C THR A 177 6.95 15.93 7.93
N LYS A 178 6.14 16.28 8.93
CA LYS A 178 6.42 17.42 9.80
C LYS A 178 7.69 17.25 10.63
N GLU A 179 7.91 16.06 11.18
CA GLU A 179 9.13 15.77 11.95
C GLU A 179 10.38 15.85 11.06
N LEU A 180 10.31 15.34 9.83
CA LEU A 180 11.39 15.46 8.84
C LEU A 180 11.68 16.94 8.50
N GLU A 181 10.63 17.76 8.29
CA GLU A 181 10.77 19.19 8.04
C GLU A 181 11.41 19.94 9.24
N ASP A 182 10.98 19.63 10.46
CA ASP A 182 11.51 20.24 11.69
C ASP A 182 13.01 19.92 11.90
N ARG A 183 13.48 18.79 11.37
CA ARG A 183 14.90 18.38 11.33
C ARG A 183 15.69 18.96 10.14
N GLY A 184 15.02 19.67 9.23
CA GLY A 184 15.64 20.25 8.04
C GLY A 184 15.96 19.22 6.94
N MET A 185 15.25 18.09 6.94
CA MET A 185 15.36 17.05 5.92
C MET A 185 14.39 17.30 4.77
N ASP A 186 14.83 17.00 3.55
CA ASP A 186 14.01 17.03 2.35
C ASP A 186 13.33 15.68 2.19
N ILE A 187 11.99 15.67 2.17
CA ILE A 187 11.21 14.44 2.22
C ILE A 187 11.39 13.61 0.95
N ASP A 188 11.34 14.24 -0.22
CA ASP A 188 11.45 13.54 -1.49
C ASP A 188 12.82 12.89 -1.63
N ALA A 189 13.89 13.60 -1.22
CA ALA A 189 15.25 13.10 -1.29
C ALA A 189 15.57 12.08 -0.18
N TYR A 190 14.97 12.20 1.00
CA TYR A 190 15.07 11.22 2.08
C TYR A 190 14.38 9.91 1.68
N MET A 191 13.15 9.97 1.18
CA MET A 191 12.39 8.79 0.78
C MET A 191 13.05 8.02 -0.37
N ALA A 192 13.64 8.73 -1.34
CA ALA A 192 14.39 8.10 -2.44
C ALA A 192 15.61 7.29 -1.94
N GLY A 193 16.23 7.70 -0.83
CA GLY A 193 17.34 7.00 -0.20
C GLY A 193 16.91 5.84 0.71
N VAL A 194 15.80 5.99 1.42
CA VAL A 194 15.27 4.99 2.37
C VAL A 194 14.78 3.71 1.68
N GLU A 195 14.31 3.79 0.43
CA GLU A 195 13.88 2.62 -0.36
C GLU A 195 15.04 1.73 -0.86
N CYS A 196 16.28 2.09 -0.55
CA CYS A 196 17.46 1.33 -0.96
C CYS A 196 17.60 0.01 -0.17
N ASP A 197 17.61 -1.13 -0.87
CA ASP A 197 18.00 -2.42 -0.30
C ASP A 197 19.54 -2.51 -0.20
N PRO A 198 20.14 -2.57 1.00
CA PRO A 198 21.59 -2.66 1.15
C PRO A 198 22.18 -3.92 0.49
N SER A 199 21.39 -5.00 0.32
CA SER A 199 21.83 -6.23 -0.34
C SER A 199 22.08 -6.04 -1.84
N ALA A 200 21.53 -4.99 -2.44
CA ALA A 200 21.76 -4.65 -3.85
C ALA A 200 23.24 -4.40 -4.16
N ALA A 201 24.05 -4.06 -3.15
CA ALA A 201 25.51 -3.96 -3.26
C ALA A 201 26.16 -5.24 -3.82
N GLU A 202 25.55 -6.41 -3.59
CA GLU A 202 26.05 -7.70 -4.09
C GLU A 202 26.15 -7.73 -5.62
N ALA A 203 25.25 -7.05 -6.34
CA ALA A 203 25.29 -6.97 -7.80
C ALA A 203 26.56 -6.29 -8.33
N GLY A 204 27.21 -5.45 -7.50
CA GLY A 204 28.49 -4.79 -7.81
C GLY A 204 29.72 -5.64 -7.48
N THR A 205 29.54 -6.86 -6.92
CA THR A 205 30.67 -7.69 -6.50
C THR A 205 31.56 -8.09 -7.67
N GLY A 206 32.84 -7.72 -7.60
CA GLY A 206 33.82 -8.01 -8.66
C GLY A 206 33.74 -7.07 -9.87
N ALA A 207 32.84 -6.09 -9.87
CA ALA A 207 32.83 -5.05 -10.88
C ALA A 207 34.11 -4.18 -10.79
N PRO A 208 34.69 -3.77 -11.93
CA PRO A 208 35.85 -2.89 -11.92
C PRO A 208 35.53 -1.51 -11.35
N ASN A 209 36.56 -0.85 -10.82
CA ASN A 209 36.46 0.52 -10.32
C ASN A 209 35.93 1.49 -11.39
N GLY A 210 34.86 2.21 -11.06
CA GLY A 210 34.16 3.15 -11.93
C GLY A 210 33.20 2.48 -12.92
N LEU A 211 32.94 1.18 -12.79
CA LEU A 211 32.04 0.41 -13.65
C LEU A 211 31.03 -0.41 -12.83
N LEU A 212 30.58 0.13 -11.70
CA LEU A 212 29.51 -0.48 -10.92
C LEU A 212 28.20 -0.50 -11.73
N PRO A 213 27.45 -1.61 -11.69
CA PRO A 213 26.12 -1.66 -12.27
C PRO A 213 25.17 -0.71 -11.52
N LYS A 214 24.23 -0.09 -12.25
CA LYS A 214 23.31 0.90 -11.66
C LYS A 214 22.46 0.29 -10.56
N GLU A 215 22.07 -0.98 -10.71
CA GLU A 215 21.32 -1.74 -9.72
C GLU A 215 22.09 -2.02 -8.41
N SER A 216 23.39 -1.76 -8.36
CA SER A 216 24.19 -1.84 -7.12
C SER A 216 24.37 -0.50 -6.41
N LEU A 217 23.78 0.56 -6.96
CA LEU A 217 23.89 1.93 -6.50
C LEU A 217 22.53 2.45 -6.02
N CYS A 218 22.56 3.28 -4.98
CA CYS A 218 21.40 4.00 -4.49
C CYS A 218 21.66 5.50 -4.47
N GLU A 219 20.59 6.26 -4.71
CA GLU A 219 20.60 7.73 -4.70
C GLU A 219 20.65 8.25 -3.27
N LEU A 220 21.35 9.37 -3.09
CA LEU A 220 21.42 10.08 -1.82
C LEU A 220 20.41 11.21 -1.78
N HIS A 221 20.31 11.89 -0.63
CA HIS A 221 19.47 13.06 -0.47
C HIS A 221 19.92 14.27 -1.33
N GLU A 222 21.18 14.28 -1.79
CA GLU A 222 21.66 15.26 -2.76
C GLU A 222 21.46 14.68 -4.17
N GLY A 223 20.55 15.28 -4.94
CA GLY A 223 20.13 14.74 -6.23
C GLY A 223 21.28 14.48 -7.20
N GLY A 224 21.30 13.28 -7.79
CA GLY A 224 22.36 12.85 -8.72
C GLY A 224 23.62 12.30 -8.06
N GLU A 225 23.73 12.33 -6.74
CA GLU A 225 24.78 11.64 -5.99
C GLU A 225 24.36 10.19 -5.70
N LEU A 226 25.29 9.26 -5.88
CA LEU A 226 25.05 7.82 -5.79
C LEU A 226 26.14 7.18 -4.93
N LEU A 227 25.77 6.21 -4.11
CA LEU A 227 26.74 5.34 -3.43
C LEU A 227 26.39 3.88 -3.66
N ARG A 228 27.34 2.98 -3.39
CA ARG A 228 27.02 1.56 -3.31
C ARG A 228 25.94 1.36 -2.24
N ALA A 229 24.96 0.49 -2.51
CA ALA A 229 23.73 0.42 -1.73
C ALA A 229 23.92 0.31 -0.20
N ASP A 230 24.84 -0.55 0.25
CA ASP A 230 25.21 -0.70 1.66
C ASP A 230 25.77 0.61 2.26
N ALA A 231 26.73 1.24 1.57
CA ALA A 231 27.32 2.50 1.97
C ALA A 231 26.28 3.65 1.95
N ALA A 232 25.36 3.65 0.98
CA ALA A 232 24.30 4.64 0.86
C ALA A 232 23.36 4.61 2.06
N VAL A 233 22.88 3.41 2.43
CA VAL A 233 21.98 3.22 3.57
C VAL A 233 22.61 3.72 4.87
N ASP A 234 23.86 3.35 5.13
CA ASP A 234 24.53 3.80 6.35
C ASP A 234 24.94 5.29 6.31
N PHE A 235 25.21 5.84 5.13
CA PHE A 235 25.39 7.29 4.97
C PHE A 235 24.12 8.08 5.26
N LEU A 236 22.95 7.58 4.85
CA LEU A 236 21.67 8.25 5.10
C LEU A 236 21.33 8.27 6.59
N LYS A 237 21.61 7.19 7.33
CA LYS A 237 21.51 7.18 8.80
C LYS A 237 22.46 8.19 9.46
N LEU A 238 23.69 8.29 8.94
CA LEU A 238 24.64 9.31 9.40
C LEU A 238 24.15 10.74 9.10
N ASN A 239 23.56 10.95 7.92
CA ASN A 239 22.96 12.22 7.52
C ASN A 239 21.78 12.61 8.40
N GLU A 240 20.96 11.65 8.82
CA GLU A 240 19.86 11.84 9.77
C GLU A 240 20.39 12.31 11.13
N ALA A 241 21.36 11.60 11.71
CA ALA A 241 21.99 12.00 12.96
C ALA A 241 22.70 13.37 12.87
N TYR A 242 23.24 13.70 11.69
CA TYR A 242 23.82 15.01 11.41
C TYR A 242 22.74 16.10 11.36
N ALA A 243 21.61 15.83 10.71
CA ALA A 243 20.47 16.74 10.63
C ALA A 243 19.87 17.00 12.02
N ASP A 244 19.77 15.98 12.86
CA ASP A 244 19.34 16.14 14.27
C ASP A 244 20.27 17.06 15.07
N HIS A 245 21.57 16.97 14.81
CA HIS A 245 22.55 17.78 15.52
C HIS A 245 22.64 19.22 15.01
N PHE A 246 22.59 19.42 13.70
CA PHE A 246 22.87 20.70 13.06
C PHE A 246 21.64 21.40 12.45
N GLY A 247 20.48 20.74 12.41
CA GLY A 247 19.24 21.23 11.80
C GLY A 247 19.32 21.39 10.28
N THR A 248 20.24 20.68 9.63
CA THR A 248 20.42 20.69 8.17
C THR A 248 21.08 19.40 7.72
N GLN A 249 20.74 18.92 6.54
CA GLN A 249 21.39 17.77 5.92
C GLN A 249 22.85 18.05 5.57
N MET A 250 23.64 16.99 5.48
CA MET A 250 25.03 17.00 5.04
C MET A 250 25.12 17.44 3.58
N CYS A 251 26.03 18.36 3.28
CA CYS A 251 26.26 18.83 1.92
C CYS A 251 27.21 17.85 1.20
N VAL A 252 26.82 17.34 0.03
CA VAL A 252 27.62 16.40 -0.77
C VAL A 252 28.11 17.08 -2.05
N THR A 253 29.39 16.93 -2.38
CA THR A 253 29.99 17.48 -3.62
C THR A 253 30.41 16.43 -4.63
N SER A 254 30.70 15.21 -4.17
CA SER A 254 31.05 14.09 -5.04
C SER A 254 30.88 12.78 -4.28
N SER A 255 30.27 11.80 -4.93
CA SER A 255 30.09 10.43 -4.43
C SER A 255 30.62 9.43 -5.46
N TYR A 256 29.85 8.43 -5.89
CA TYR A 256 30.24 7.48 -6.93
C TYR A 256 30.67 8.20 -8.21
N ARG A 257 31.84 7.83 -8.73
CA ARG A 257 32.39 8.39 -9.96
C ARG A 257 32.68 7.29 -10.97
N ASP A 258 31.94 7.29 -12.06
CA ASP A 258 32.16 6.35 -13.15
C ASP A 258 33.54 6.55 -13.81
N LEU A 259 34.00 5.52 -14.51
CA LEU A 259 35.34 5.48 -15.12
C LEU A 259 35.52 6.61 -16.16
N PRO A 260 34.57 6.90 -17.06
CA PRO A 260 34.66 8.05 -17.96
C PRO A 260 34.82 9.40 -17.22
N ASN A 261 34.08 9.64 -16.15
CA ASN A 261 34.22 10.86 -15.35
C ASN A 261 35.55 10.90 -14.60
N GLN A 262 36.05 9.76 -14.10
CA GLN A 262 37.38 9.71 -13.50
C GLN A 262 38.48 10.04 -14.53
N HIS A 263 38.34 9.60 -15.79
CA HIS A 263 39.24 10.02 -16.88
C HIS A 263 39.20 11.54 -17.12
N ARG A 264 38.00 12.14 -17.10
CA ARG A 264 37.83 13.58 -17.24
C ARG A 264 38.50 14.34 -16.09
N VAL A 265 38.19 13.99 -14.84
CA VAL A 265 38.76 14.62 -13.65
C VAL A 265 40.29 14.48 -13.63
N TYR A 266 40.82 13.30 -13.95
CA TYR A 266 42.27 13.08 -14.02
C TYR A 266 42.98 13.94 -15.08
N ALA A 267 42.29 14.27 -16.17
CA ALA A 267 42.83 15.15 -17.22
C ALA A 267 42.71 16.64 -16.88
N GLU A 268 41.69 17.04 -16.12
CA GLU A 268 41.39 18.43 -15.77
C GLU A 268 42.16 18.91 -14.53
N GLN A 269 42.41 18.01 -13.56
CA GLN A 269 43.06 18.37 -12.30
C GLN A 269 44.59 18.43 -12.42
N PRO A 270 45.26 19.27 -11.61
CA PRO A 270 46.72 19.26 -11.52
C PRO A 270 47.26 17.87 -11.14
N PRO A 271 48.45 17.48 -11.65
CA PRO A 271 49.06 16.19 -11.31
C PRO A 271 49.17 15.97 -9.79
N GLY A 272 48.62 14.85 -9.32
CA GLY A 272 48.60 14.47 -7.91
C GLY A 272 47.30 14.81 -7.17
N ASN A 273 46.36 15.54 -7.79
CA ASN A 273 45.07 15.91 -7.19
C ASN A 273 43.90 15.04 -7.69
N ALA A 274 44.19 13.99 -8.46
CA ALA A 274 43.20 13.03 -8.92
C ALA A 274 43.83 11.64 -8.97
N ALA A 275 43.10 10.64 -8.48
CA ALA A 275 43.51 9.25 -8.60
C ALA A 275 43.59 8.82 -10.07
N VAL A 276 44.51 7.90 -10.37
CA VAL A 276 44.60 7.30 -11.70
C VAL A 276 43.26 6.61 -12.02
N PRO A 277 42.70 6.75 -13.23
CA PRO A 277 41.44 6.11 -13.59
C PRO A 277 41.44 4.61 -13.27
N GLY A 278 40.40 4.15 -12.58
CA GLY A 278 40.28 2.78 -12.08
C GLY A 278 40.92 2.52 -10.70
N THR A 279 41.38 3.54 -9.98
CA THR A 279 42.01 3.40 -8.65
C THR A 279 41.40 4.30 -7.57
N SER A 280 40.31 5.01 -7.88
CA SER A 280 39.67 5.97 -6.96
C SER A 280 38.65 5.28 -6.07
N ASN A 281 38.62 5.52 -4.75
CA ASN A 281 37.58 4.94 -3.90
C ASN A 281 36.15 5.40 -4.29
N HIS A 282 36.02 6.58 -4.90
CA HIS A 282 34.76 7.01 -5.53
C HIS A 282 34.29 6.05 -6.62
N GLY A 283 35.20 5.39 -7.34
CA GLY A 283 34.84 4.39 -8.36
C GLY A 283 34.31 3.08 -7.77
N TYR A 284 34.42 2.86 -6.46
CA TYR A 284 33.78 1.74 -5.77
C TYR A 284 32.45 2.12 -5.10
N GLY A 285 32.02 3.38 -5.19
CA GLY A 285 30.85 3.86 -4.48
C GLY A 285 31.01 3.83 -2.96
N LEU A 286 32.26 3.94 -2.48
CA LEU A 286 32.64 3.84 -1.07
C LEU A 286 33.33 5.10 -0.55
N ALA A 287 33.28 6.19 -1.30
CA ALA A 287 33.87 7.44 -0.88
C ALA A 287 32.95 8.60 -1.22
N ILE A 288 33.00 9.61 -0.36
CA ILE A 288 32.21 10.82 -0.47
C ILE A 288 33.07 12.04 -0.13
N ASP A 289 32.86 13.11 -0.88
CA ASP A 289 33.45 14.42 -0.66
C ASP A 289 32.36 15.37 -0.15
N LEU A 290 32.54 15.92 1.04
CA LEU A 290 31.53 16.69 1.77
C LEU A 290 31.84 18.18 1.80
N CYS A 291 30.79 18.99 1.82
CA CYS A 291 30.82 20.45 1.96
C CYS A 291 30.05 20.90 3.22
N GLY A 292 29.67 22.18 3.29
CA GLY A 292 28.78 22.69 4.34
C GLY A 292 29.45 22.87 5.71
N GLY A 293 30.78 22.91 5.74
CA GLY A 293 31.56 23.03 6.97
C GLY A 293 32.52 21.86 7.17
N VAL A 294 32.17 20.66 6.70
CA VAL A 294 33.01 19.45 6.83
C VAL A 294 34.34 19.60 6.11
N GLU A 295 34.38 20.26 4.95
CA GLU A 295 35.59 20.53 4.18
C GLU A 295 36.61 21.43 4.92
N ASN A 296 36.16 22.10 6.00
CA ASN A 296 37.00 22.96 6.80
C ASN A 296 37.56 22.17 7.99
N PHE A 297 38.81 21.71 7.87
CA PHE A 297 39.47 20.91 8.90
C PHE A 297 39.34 21.52 10.30
N ARG A 298 38.88 20.70 11.25
CA ARG A 298 38.59 21.07 12.66
C ARG A 298 37.45 22.06 12.87
N SER A 299 36.59 22.28 11.86
CA SER A 299 35.27 22.89 12.09
C SER A 299 34.45 22.04 13.07
N GLU A 300 33.35 22.61 13.55
CA GLU A 300 32.38 21.90 14.38
C GLU A 300 31.85 20.65 13.67
N GLN A 301 31.48 20.81 12.39
CA GLN A 301 31.00 19.75 11.51
C GLN A 301 32.05 18.65 11.30
N PHE A 302 33.30 19.03 11.01
CA PHE A 302 34.38 18.07 10.82
C PHE A 302 34.64 17.25 12.09
N ASN A 303 34.74 17.91 13.26
CA ASN A 303 35.02 17.23 14.51
C ASN A 303 33.86 16.33 14.95
N TRP A 304 32.61 16.77 14.71
CA TRP A 304 31.44 15.94 14.97
C TRP A 304 31.46 14.69 14.08
N LEU A 305 31.74 14.85 12.79
CA LEU A 305 31.80 13.72 11.86
C LEU A 305 32.97 12.77 12.19
N GLU A 306 34.11 13.30 12.64
CA GLU A 306 35.25 12.48 13.09
C GLU A 306 34.89 11.66 14.33
N ALA A 307 34.06 12.21 15.22
CA ALA A 307 33.65 11.55 16.45
C ALA A 307 32.52 10.52 16.26
N ASN A 308 31.58 10.76 15.33
CA ASN A 308 30.36 9.96 15.21
C ASN A 308 30.32 9.10 13.93
N GLY A 309 31.00 9.49 12.85
CA GLY A 309 30.90 8.80 11.55
C GLY A 309 31.23 7.31 11.60
N GLY A 310 32.13 6.91 12.50
CA GLY A 310 32.53 5.50 12.65
C GLY A 310 31.42 4.58 13.11
N GLU A 311 30.38 5.08 13.79
CA GLU A 311 29.19 4.31 14.16
C GLU A 311 28.41 3.83 12.92
N TYR A 312 28.54 4.56 11.82
CA TYR A 312 27.89 4.31 10.54
C TYR A 312 28.88 3.82 9.47
N GLY A 313 30.08 3.38 9.86
CA GLY A 313 31.11 2.89 8.94
C GLY A 313 31.86 3.98 8.15
N TRP A 314 31.56 5.26 8.35
CA TRP A 314 32.21 6.37 7.65
C TRP A 314 33.38 6.93 8.44
N HIS A 315 34.52 7.10 7.79
CA HIS A 315 35.72 7.59 8.47
C HIS A 315 36.58 8.47 7.57
N HIS A 316 37.30 9.40 8.21
CA HIS A 316 38.29 10.22 7.53
C HIS A 316 39.63 9.46 7.47
N PRO A 317 40.08 9.01 6.28
CA PRO A 317 41.22 8.12 6.18
C PRO A 317 42.54 8.81 6.54
N ASP A 318 43.48 8.08 7.13
CA ASP A 318 44.74 8.66 7.62
C ASP A 318 45.58 9.34 6.53
N TRP A 319 45.49 8.87 5.28
CA TRP A 319 46.22 9.47 4.16
C TRP A 319 45.72 10.90 3.88
N ALA A 320 44.41 11.15 4.00
CA ALA A 320 43.77 12.44 3.72
C ALA A 320 44.12 13.52 4.75
N LYS A 321 44.72 13.14 5.89
CA LYS A 321 45.24 14.07 6.92
C LYS A 321 46.58 14.70 6.53
N SER A 322 47.22 14.27 5.43
CA SER A 322 48.61 14.60 5.14
C SER A 322 48.88 15.11 3.72
N SER A 323 48.98 14.24 2.72
CA SER A 323 49.29 14.63 1.34
C SER A 323 48.76 13.57 0.35
N PRO A 324 47.76 13.89 -0.49
CA PRO A 324 47.04 15.17 -0.50
C PRO A 324 46.26 15.37 0.81
N PHE A 325 46.11 16.63 1.21
CA PHE A 325 45.32 17.00 2.37
C PHE A 325 43.88 17.24 1.92
N GLU A 326 42.97 16.36 2.33
CA GLU A 326 41.60 16.28 1.81
C GLU A 326 40.58 16.18 2.96
N PRO A 327 40.41 17.23 3.77
CA PRO A 327 39.47 17.22 4.91
C PRO A 327 38.00 16.97 4.52
N TRP A 328 37.65 17.19 3.26
CA TRP A 328 36.33 16.88 2.70
C TRP A 328 36.13 15.38 2.43
N HIS A 329 37.19 14.57 2.35
CA HIS A 329 37.13 13.19 1.88
C HIS A 329 36.88 12.19 3.01
N TRP A 330 35.85 11.36 2.84
CA TRP A 330 35.44 10.32 3.77
C TRP A 330 35.23 9.00 3.04
N GLU A 331 35.65 7.90 3.67
CA GLU A 331 35.56 6.56 3.11
C GLU A 331 34.63 5.69 3.96
N TYR A 332 33.90 4.80 3.31
CA TYR A 332 33.10 3.77 3.95
C TYR A 332 33.92 2.51 4.16
N LYS A 333 33.92 2.02 5.40
CA LYS A 333 34.35 0.67 5.76
C LYS A 333 33.20 0.04 6.52
N ASP A 334 32.72 -1.06 6.00
CA ASP A 334 31.66 -1.85 6.57
C ASP A 334 31.88 -2.04 8.09
N ALA A 335 30.89 -1.73 8.91
CA ALA A 335 31.01 -1.71 10.37
C ALA A 335 31.25 -3.11 11.00
N GLN A 336 31.31 -4.16 10.17
CA GLN A 336 31.47 -5.57 10.54
C GLN A 336 32.72 -6.26 9.94
N GLN A 337 33.89 -5.61 9.93
CA GLN A 337 35.17 -6.30 9.66
C GLN A 337 36.20 -6.19 10.79
#